data_AF-A0A024SK01-F1
#
_entry.id   AF-A0A024SK01-F1
#
_cell.length_a   1.000
_cell.length_b   1.000
_cell.length_c   1.000
_cell.angle_alpha   90.00
_cell.angle_beta   90.00
_cell.angle_gamma   90.00
#
_symmetry.space_group_name_H-M   'P 1'
#
loop_
_entity.id
_entity.type
_entity.pdbx_description
1 polymer ?
#
loop_
_entity_poly.entity_id
_entity_poly.type
_entity_poly.pdbx_seq_one_letter_code
_entity_poly.pdbx_strand_id
1 'polypeptide(L)'
;MPRKFITQEVKDQNRESQRRSRARRLELINDLKNQVQEYQRRGASASLEMQRLAQAVTHENQRLRSLLSERGVSQEEVQRYLSASSAPQFKLSDALYPYEPGSLRCEACGSTSILREAQPAIITGRQSDSYHSSPQPISNGLNSIGLAAS
;
A
#
# COMPACT_ATOMS: atom_id res chain seq x y z
N MET A 1 1.18 53.50 7.18
CA MET A 1 0.13 52.53 6.78
C MET A 1 -0.86 52.36 7.93
N PRO A 2 -2.18 52.47 7.69
CA PRO A 2 -3.16 52.39 8.77
C PRO A 2 -3.32 50.94 9.28
N ARG A 3 -3.18 50.73 10.59
CA ARG A 3 -3.42 49.43 11.24
C ARG A 3 -4.93 49.22 11.38
N LYS A 4 -5.47 48.14 10.80
CA LYS A 4 -6.88 47.77 10.97
C LYS A 4 -7.07 47.25 12.39
N PHE A 5 -7.97 47.87 13.15
CA PHE A 5 -8.33 47.42 14.50
C PHE A 5 -9.14 46.12 14.38
N ILE A 6 -8.58 45.02 14.91
CA ILE A 6 -9.24 43.71 14.90
C ILE A 6 -10.20 43.65 16.09
N THR A 7 -11.50 43.62 15.79
CA THR A 7 -12.56 43.44 16.80
C THR A 7 -12.58 42.00 17.33
N GLN A 8 -13.18 41.78 18.51
CA GLN A 8 -13.28 40.42 19.08
C GLN A 8 -14.08 39.47 18.19
N GLU A 9 -15.15 39.96 17.58
CA GLU A 9 -15.99 39.18 16.67
C GLU A 9 -15.20 38.61 15.48
N VAL A 10 -14.28 39.39 14.90
CA VAL A 10 -13.40 38.92 13.81
C VAL A 10 -12.45 37.82 14.30
N LYS A 11 -11.98 37.89 15.56
CA LYS A 11 -11.14 36.83 16.15
C LYS A 11 -11.94 35.54 16.35
N ASP A 12 -13.17 35.65 16.81
CA ASP A 12 -14.03 34.48 17.05
C ASP A 12 -14.43 33.82 15.73
N GLN A 13 -14.78 34.60 14.71
CA GLN A 13 -15.03 34.11 13.35
C GLN A 13 -13.80 33.44 12.73
N ASN A 14 -12.60 33.98 12.97
CA ASN A 14 -11.36 33.37 12.51
C ASN A 14 -11.11 32.02 13.19
N ARG A 15 -11.30 31.93 14.50
CA ARG A 15 -11.18 30.66 15.25
C ARG A 15 -12.16 29.61 14.74
N GLU A 16 -13.41 30.00 14.50
CA GLU A 16 -14.44 29.10 13.99
C GLU A 16 -14.13 28.65 12.56
N SER A 17 -13.71 29.56 11.68
CA SER A 17 -13.27 29.23 10.33
C SER A 17 -12.08 28.27 10.32
N GLN A 18 -11.13 28.48 11.24
CA GLN A 18 -9.99 27.59 11.41
C GLN A 18 -10.41 26.20 11.91
N ARG A 19 -11.34 26.12 12.87
CA ARG A 19 -11.90 24.85 13.34
C ARG A 19 -12.58 24.10 12.19
N ARG A 20 -13.45 24.77 11.44
CA ARG A 20 -14.14 24.18 10.28
C ARG A 20 -13.17 23.71 9.19
N SER A 21 -12.13 24.49 8.91
CA SER A 21 -11.09 24.10 7.94
C SER A 21 -10.33 22.86 8.42
N ARG A 22 -9.97 22.80 9.71
CA ARG A 22 -9.33 21.61 10.30
C ARG A 22 -10.26 20.39 10.26
N ALA A 23 -11.55 20.55 10.56
CA ALA A 23 -12.54 19.48 10.51
C ALA A 23 -12.67 18.91 9.09
N ARG A 24 -12.86 19.76 8.07
CA ARG A 24 -12.92 19.31 6.66
C ARG A 24 -11.64 18.60 6.21
N ARG A 25 -10.47 19.08 6.65
CA ARG A 25 -9.20 18.41 6.34
C ARG A 25 -9.11 17.03 6.98
N LEU A 26 -9.57 16.89 8.24
CA LEU A 26 -9.60 15.60 8.92
C LEU A 26 -10.56 14.62 8.23
N GLU A 27 -11.75 15.09 7.85
CA GLU A 27 -12.73 14.31 7.08
C GLU A 27 -12.10 13.80 5.78
N LEU A 28 -11.52 14.68 4.97
CA LEU A 28 -10.86 14.28 3.72
C LEU A 28 -9.73 13.26 3.93
N ILE A 29 -8.89 13.44 4.95
CA ILE A 29 -7.81 12.50 5.26
C ILE A 29 -8.38 11.13 5.65
N ASN A 30 -9.45 11.10 6.44
CA ASN A 30 -10.09 9.85 6.84
C ASN A 30 -10.74 9.16 5.64
N ASP A 31 -11.43 9.90 4.77
CA ASP A 31 -12.03 9.36 3.56
C ASP A 31 -10.97 8.75 2.63
N LEU A 32 -9.85 9.45 2.42
CA LEU A 32 -8.74 8.92 1.62
C LEU A 32 -8.13 7.67 2.24
N LYS A 33 -7.93 7.62 3.57
CA LYS A 33 -7.46 6.42 4.27
C LYS A 33 -8.40 5.24 4.06
N ASN A 34 -9.71 5.47 4.18
CA ASN A 34 -10.73 4.45 3.98
C ASN A 34 -10.71 3.92 2.54
N GLN A 35 -10.62 4.81 1.55
CA GLN A 35 -10.52 4.43 0.14
C GLN A 35 -9.26 3.59 -0.13
N VAL A 36 -8.10 3.99 0.40
CA VAL A 36 -6.85 3.24 0.24
C VAL A 36 -6.97 1.84 0.85
N GLN A 37 -7.52 1.72 2.05
CA GLN A 37 -7.74 0.41 2.69
C GLN A 37 -8.68 -0.48 1.87
N GLU A 38 -9.76 0.09 1.32
CA GLU A 38 -10.70 -0.65 0.48
C GLU A 38 -10.04 -1.11 -0.83
N TYR A 39 -9.23 -0.28 -1.46
CA TYR A 39 -8.46 -0.68 -2.64
C TYR A 39 -7.43 -1.77 -2.32
N GLN A 40 -6.74 -1.70 -1.19
CA GLN A 40 -5.82 -2.74 -0.75
C GLN A 40 -6.54 -4.06 -0.51
N ARG A 41 -7.69 -4.04 0.18
CA ARG A 41 -8.52 -5.22 0.44
C ARG A 41 -9.01 -5.86 -0.87
N ARG A 42 -9.53 -5.04 -1.79
CA ARG A 42 -9.98 -5.47 -3.11
C ARG A 42 -8.84 -6.03 -3.95
N GLY A 43 -7.69 -5.35 -3.99
CA GLY A 43 -6.50 -5.77 -4.71
C GLY A 43 -5.98 -7.13 -4.21
N ALA A 44 -5.97 -7.34 -2.90
CA ALA A 44 -5.62 -8.64 -2.30
C ALA A 44 -6.58 -9.75 -2.74
N SER A 45 -7.90 -9.50 -2.69
CA SER A 45 -8.90 -10.48 -3.13
C SER A 45 -8.82 -10.80 -4.62
N ALA A 46 -8.65 -9.77 -5.47
CA ALA A 46 -8.54 -9.93 -6.92
C ALA A 46 -7.26 -10.71 -7.30
N SER A 47 -6.15 -10.46 -6.59
CA SER A 47 -4.89 -11.17 -6.84
C SER A 47 -5.01 -12.66 -6.50
N LEU A 48 -5.69 -13.01 -5.41
CA LEU A 48 -5.96 -14.41 -5.04
C LEU A 48 -6.88 -15.10 -6.05
N GLU A 49 -7.91 -14.40 -6.53
CA GLU A 49 -8.82 -14.93 -7.55
C GLU A 49 -8.10 -15.18 -8.88
N MET A 50 -7.29 -14.22 -9.35
CA MET A 50 -6.46 -14.41 -10.55
C MET A 50 -5.50 -15.60 -10.39
N GLN A 51 -4.88 -15.76 -9.22
CA GLN A 51 -4.00 -16.91 -8.97
C GLN A 51 -4.75 -18.24 -9.03
N ARG A 52 -5.96 -18.32 -8.46
CA ARG A 52 -6.79 -19.53 -8.53
C ARG A 52 -7.20 -19.85 -9.97
N LEU A 53 -7.62 -18.84 -10.74
CA LEU A 53 -7.96 -19.01 -12.14
C LEU A 53 -6.74 -19.46 -12.95
N ALA A 54 -5.57 -18.86 -12.74
CA ALA A 54 -4.32 -19.25 -13.39
C ALA A 54 -3.94 -20.71 -13.07
N GLN A 55 -4.12 -21.15 -11.82
CA GLN A 55 -3.90 -22.55 -11.43
C GLN A 55 -4.87 -23.50 -12.14
N ALA A 56 -6.16 -23.15 -12.20
CA ALA A 56 -7.16 -23.95 -12.89
C ALA A 56 -6.84 -24.11 -14.39
N VAL A 57 -6.52 -22.99 -15.06
CA VAL A 57 -6.11 -22.97 -16.48
C VAL A 57 -4.82 -23.76 -16.71
N THR A 58 -3.86 -23.69 -15.78
CA THR A 58 -2.62 -24.47 -15.87
C THR A 58 -2.89 -25.96 -15.81
N HIS A 59 -3.73 -26.40 -14.87
CA HIS A 59 -4.10 -27.80 -14.72
C HIS A 59 -4.92 -28.32 -15.91
N GLU A 60 -5.84 -27.51 -16.44
CA GLU A 60 -6.57 -27.83 -17.67
C GLU A 60 -5.62 -27.97 -18.85
N ASN A 61 -4.71 -27.02 -19.05
CA ASN A 61 -3.70 -27.07 -20.10
C ASN A 61 -2.79 -28.30 -19.99
N GLN A 62 -2.43 -28.72 -18.78
CA GLN A 62 -1.67 -29.96 -18.56
C GLN A 62 -2.46 -31.17 -19.03
N ARG A 63 -3.74 -31.28 -18.65
CA ARG A 63 -4.61 -32.38 -19.09
C ARG A 63 -4.81 -32.40 -20.60
N LEU A 64 -5.02 -31.24 -21.21
CA LEU A 64 -5.14 -31.13 -22.67
C LEU A 64 -3.85 -31.54 -23.37
N ARG A 65 -2.68 -31.12 -22.85
CA ARG A 65 -1.37 -31.55 -23.38
C ARG A 65 -1.15 -33.05 -23.22
N SER A 66 -1.58 -33.65 -22.11
CA SER A 66 -1.54 -35.11 -21.94
C SER A 66 -2.44 -35.81 -22.94
N LEU A 67 -3.68 -35.35 -23.13
CA LEU A 67 -4.60 -35.89 -24.12
C LEU A 67 -4.04 -35.81 -25.54
N LEU A 68 -3.42 -34.68 -25.91
CA LEU A 68 -2.77 -34.52 -27.21
C LEU A 68 -1.62 -35.52 -27.40
N SER A 69 -0.83 -35.75 -26.34
CA SER A 69 0.25 -36.74 -26.38
C SER A 69 -0.27 -38.17 -26.57
N GLU A 70 -1.39 -38.52 -25.95
CA GLU A 70 -2.07 -39.82 -26.17
C GLU A 70 -2.56 -39.98 -27.62
N ARG A 71 -2.83 -38.88 -28.32
CA ARG A 71 -3.22 -38.86 -29.73
C ARG A 71 -2.05 -38.78 -30.69
N GLY A 72 -0.81 -38.88 -30.20
CA GLY A 72 0.41 -38.89 -31.00
C GLY A 72 0.96 -37.51 -31.35
N VAL A 73 0.43 -36.43 -30.77
CA VAL A 73 0.96 -35.08 -30.97
C VAL A 73 2.12 -34.84 -30.01
N SER A 74 3.28 -34.45 -30.54
CA SER A 74 4.47 -34.21 -29.71
C SER A 74 4.42 -32.85 -29.00
N GLN A 75 5.13 -32.71 -27.87
CA GLN A 75 5.17 -31.42 -27.16
C GLN A 75 5.84 -30.32 -27.99
N GLU A 76 6.77 -30.69 -28.87
CA GLU A 76 7.46 -29.80 -29.81
C GLU A 76 6.51 -29.25 -30.87
N GLU A 77 5.57 -30.07 -31.37
CA GLU A 77 4.50 -29.63 -32.28
C GLU A 77 3.58 -28.61 -31.61
N VAL A 78 3.15 -28.89 -30.38
CA VAL A 78 2.34 -27.96 -29.58
C VAL A 78 3.09 -26.65 -29.35
N GLN A 79 4.39 -26.71 -29.00
CA GLN A 79 5.19 -25.52 -28.75
C GLN A 79 5.39 -24.67 -30.01
N ARG A 80 5.65 -25.31 -31.17
CA ARG A 80 5.72 -24.61 -32.46
C ARG A 80 4.41 -23.91 -32.76
N TYR A 81 3.26 -24.57 -32.57
CA TYR A 81 1.95 -23.98 -32.80
C TYR A 81 1.67 -22.77 -31.88
N LEU A 82 1.98 -22.89 -30.58
CA LEU A 82 1.83 -21.79 -29.62
C LEU A 82 2.75 -20.61 -29.93
N SER A 83 3.97 -20.86 -30.41
CA SER A 83 4.89 -19.78 -30.80
C SER A 83 4.48 -19.05 -32.09
N ALA A 84 3.76 -19.74 -32.99
CA ALA A 84 3.21 -19.15 -34.20
C ALA A 84 1.96 -18.30 -33.93
N SER A 85 1.22 -18.62 -32.86
CA SER A 85 0.10 -17.82 -32.39
C SER A 85 0.61 -16.73 -31.44
N SER A 86 0.76 -15.50 -31.93
CA SER A 86 1.07 -14.36 -31.05
C SER A 86 -0.15 -14.04 -30.18
N ALA A 87 -0.31 -14.75 -29.06
CA ALA A 87 -1.22 -14.29 -28.02
C ALA A 87 -0.78 -12.87 -27.60
N PRO A 88 -1.72 -11.93 -27.38
CA PRO A 88 -1.38 -10.59 -26.93
C PRO A 88 -0.65 -10.69 -25.59
N GLN A 89 0.67 -10.51 -25.63
CA GLN A 89 1.49 -10.40 -24.44
C GLN A 89 1.07 -9.11 -23.75
N PHE A 90 0.39 -9.21 -22.61
CA PHE A 90 0.15 -8.06 -21.76
C PHE A 90 1.52 -7.62 -21.22
N LYS A 91 2.19 -6.71 -21.95
CA LYS A 91 3.41 -6.07 -21.50
C LYS A 91 3.03 -5.27 -20.27
N LEU A 92 3.40 -5.75 -19.10
CA LEU A 92 3.31 -5.01 -17.85
C LEU A 92 4.40 -3.91 -17.85
N SER A 93 4.38 -3.02 -18.84
CA SER A 93 5.44 -2.04 -19.07
C SER A 93 4.98 -0.59 -18.98
N ASP A 94 3.77 -0.29 -18.50
CA ASP A 94 3.29 1.10 -18.50
C ASP A 94 2.46 1.54 -17.28
N ALA A 95 2.46 0.76 -16.20
CA ALA A 95 1.69 1.10 -14.98
C ALA A 95 2.57 1.50 -13.78
N LEU A 96 3.80 1.97 -14.02
CA LEU A 96 4.51 2.76 -13.02
C LEU A 96 4.28 4.22 -13.39
N TYR A 97 3.21 4.82 -12.87
CA TYR A 97 3.04 6.27 -12.89
C TYR A 97 4.39 6.91 -12.50
N PRO A 98 4.99 7.77 -13.33
CA PRO A 98 6.05 8.65 -12.89
C PRO A 98 5.43 9.59 -11.86
N TYR A 99 5.45 9.19 -10.60
CA TYR A 99 5.23 10.11 -9.50
C TYR A 99 6.47 11.00 -9.45
N GLU A 100 6.46 12.06 -10.25
CA GLU A 100 7.38 13.17 -10.08
C GLU A 100 7.08 13.77 -8.69
N PRO A 101 8.02 13.73 -7.73
CA PRO A 101 7.83 14.32 -6.42
C PRO A 101 7.92 15.86 -6.56
N GLY A 102 6.91 16.45 -7.18
CA GLY A 102 6.69 17.88 -7.15
C GLY A 102 6.42 18.29 -5.70
N SER A 103 7.24 19.21 -5.19
CA SER A 103 7.06 19.86 -3.88
C SER A 103 5.61 20.30 -3.71
N LEU A 104 4.82 19.52 -2.94
CA LEU A 104 3.44 19.88 -2.61
C LEU A 104 3.49 21.04 -1.63
N ARG A 105 3.59 22.24 -2.19
CA ARG A 105 3.54 23.48 -1.44
C ARG A 105 2.11 23.68 -0.96
N CYS A 106 1.94 23.83 0.35
CA CYS A 106 0.63 24.14 0.89
C CYS A 106 0.28 25.59 0.55
N GLU A 107 -0.63 25.82 -0.40
CA GLU A 107 -1.05 27.17 -0.81
C GLU A 107 -1.70 27.99 0.33
N ALA A 108 -2.11 27.34 1.43
CA ALA A 108 -2.67 28.02 2.60
C ALA A 108 -1.61 28.58 3.58
N CYS A 109 -0.39 28.01 3.63
CA CYS A 109 0.63 28.44 4.59
C CYS A 109 2.06 28.50 4.04
N GLY A 110 2.27 28.21 2.75
CA GLY A 110 3.57 28.27 2.08
C GLY A 110 4.57 27.19 2.50
N SER A 111 4.20 26.31 3.44
CA SER A 111 5.09 25.25 3.94
C SER A 111 5.29 24.19 2.86
N THR A 112 6.55 23.92 2.54
CA THR A 112 6.94 22.76 1.74
C THR A 112 7.05 21.57 2.68
N SER A 113 6.13 20.62 2.57
CA SER A 113 6.30 19.35 3.27
C SER A 113 7.32 18.55 2.48
N ILE A 114 8.53 18.39 3.00
CA ILE A 114 9.48 17.41 2.47
C ILE A 114 8.89 16.04 2.81
N LEU A 115 8.09 15.48 1.90
CA LEU A 115 7.80 14.06 1.94
C LEU A 115 9.16 13.37 1.76
N ARG A 116 9.65 12.71 2.81
CA ARG A 116 10.76 11.77 2.70
C ARG A 116 10.40 10.81 1.55
N GLU A 117 11.30 10.67 0.59
CA GLU A 117 11.20 9.68 -0.49
C GLU A 117 10.76 8.34 0.11
N ALA A 118 9.51 7.96 -0.18
CA ALA A 118 9.11 6.57 0.00
C ALA A 118 9.85 5.80 -1.09
N GLN A 119 11.02 5.26 -0.75
CA GLN A 119 11.66 4.26 -1.58
C GLN A 119 10.61 3.20 -1.93
N PRO A 120 10.50 2.79 -3.20
CA PRO A 120 9.53 1.76 -3.57
C PRO A 120 9.87 0.53 -2.72
N ALA A 121 8.91 0.10 -1.89
CA ALA A 121 8.98 -1.20 -1.25
C ALA A 121 8.92 -2.24 -2.37
N ILE A 122 10.09 -2.62 -2.88
CA ILE A 122 10.26 -3.81 -3.70
C ILE A 122 9.88 -4.97 -2.78
N ILE A 123 8.66 -5.48 -2.92
CA ILE A 123 8.28 -6.75 -2.32
C ILE A 123 8.97 -7.83 -3.17
N THR A 124 10.28 -8.02 -2.96
CA THR A 124 10.93 -9.25 -3.33
C THR A 124 10.47 -10.31 -2.34
N GLY A 125 9.53 -11.13 -2.78
CA GLY A 125 9.30 -12.40 -2.12
C GLY A 125 10.56 -13.25 -2.23
N ARG A 126 11.31 -13.40 -1.13
CA ARG A 126 11.96 -14.67 -0.77
C ARG A 126 12.60 -14.65 0.62
N GLN A 127 12.31 -15.75 1.31
CA GLN A 127 13.10 -16.44 2.33
C GLN A 127 13.17 -15.81 3.73
N SER A 128 12.32 -16.39 4.58
CA SER A 128 12.66 -16.84 5.92
C SER A 128 14.17 -16.95 6.16
N ASP A 129 14.69 -16.13 7.06
CA ASP A 129 15.67 -16.60 8.03
C ASP A 129 15.45 -15.89 9.37
N SER A 130 15.43 -16.75 10.38
CA SER A 130 15.24 -16.54 11.80
C SER A 130 16.18 -15.50 12.39
N TYR A 131 15.66 -14.48 13.09
CA TYR A 131 16.30 -13.99 14.31
C TYR A 131 15.27 -13.61 15.37
N HIS A 132 15.41 -14.34 16.45
CA HIS A 132 14.80 -14.26 17.76
C HIS A 132 14.89 -12.84 18.35
N SER A 133 13.76 -12.26 18.75
CA SER A 133 13.69 -11.26 19.81
C SER A 133 12.31 -11.31 20.44
N SER A 134 12.21 -12.06 21.54
CA SER A 134 11.05 -12.09 22.42
C SER A 134 10.76 -10.69 22.99
N PRO A 135 9.50 -10.23 23.02
CA PRO A 135 9.12 -9.01 23.71
C PRO A 135 9.05 -9.29 25.21
N GLN A 136 9.84 -8.59 26.02
CA GLN A 136 9.71 -8.65 27.48
C GLN A 136 8.51 -7.79 27.94
N PRO A 137 7.64 -8.32 28.80
CA PRO A 137 6.41 -7.66 29.23
C PRO A 137 6.64 -6.63 30.35
N ILE A 138 5.80 -5.60 30.34
CA ILE A 138 5.60 -4.65 31.42
C ILE A 138 5.17 -5.40 32.69
N SER A 139 5.88 -5.22 33.80
CA SER A 139 5.41 -5.65 35.12
C SER A 139 5.52 -4.51 36.14
N ASN A 140 4.35 -4.13 36.66
CA ASN A 140 4.19 -3.37 37.90
C ASN A 140 4.54 -4.27 39.08
N GLY A 141 5.17 -3.74 40.14
CA GLY A 141 5.30 -4.47 41.40
C GLY A 141 6.27 -3.86 42.41
N LEU A 142 5.70 -3.11 43.36
CA LEU A 142 5.97 -3.15 44.82
C LEU A 142 7.22 -3.93 45.29
N ASN A 143 8.17 -3.29 45.98
CA ASN A 143 8.33 -3.40 47.45
C ASN A 143 9.66 -2.85 48.00
N SER A 144 9.49 -2.31 49.21
CA SER A 144 10.40 -2.17 50.36
C SER A 144 11.92 -2.32 50.18
N ILE A 145 12.64 -1.30 50.64
CA ILE A 145 14.00 -1.46 51.18
C ILE A 145 13.99 -0.88 52.59
N GLY A 146 14.06 -1.76 53.58
CA GLY A 146 14.58 -1.47 54.91
C GLY A 146 15.90 -2.20 55.08
N LEU A 147 16.92 -1.51 55.59
CA LEU A 147 18.20 -1.97 56.18
C LEU A 147 18.94 -0.68 56.60
N ALA A 148 18.98 -0.26 57.87
CA ALA A 148 19.69 -0.77 59.05
C ALA A 148 21.21 -0.51 59.05
N ALA A 149 21.72 -0.11 60.24
CA ALA A 149 23.11 0.20 60.67
C ALA A 149 23.55 1.66 60.42
N SER A 150 24.04 2.45 61.39
CA SER A 150 24.51 2.23 62.78
C SER A 150 24.31 3.50 63.60
#